data_AF-A0A0S7ZZL2-F1
#
_entry.id   AF-A0A0S7ZZL2-F1
#
_cell.length_a   1.000
_cell.length_b   1.000
_cell.length_c   1.000
_cell.angle_alpha   90.00
_cell.angle_beta   90.00
_cell.angle_gamma   90.00
#
_symmetry.space_group_name_H-M   'P 1'
#
loop_
_entity.id
_entity.type
_entity.pdbx_description
1 polymer ?
#
loop_
_entity_poly.entity_id
_entity_poly.type
_entity_poly.pdbx_seq_one_letter_code
_entity_poly.pdbx_strand_id
1 'polypeptide(L)'
;MKCTSCRQGVLKPAYLDDLFPCYTCSHCGGNWIYLRDYLRWLEKNEDLVVNEQSDAELVINETKGVMTCPKTGKLMLKYRISKDQDHMLDLSPDINGIWMDKGEWSLLKNAGLARHLNSIFTEPWQRKIRQSKTKQTLEALYIEEFGEEDYKRLKEIRNWIYGKANKAEYLAYLLAEKPYSAQ
;
A
#
# COMPACT_ATOMS: atom_id res chain seq x y z
N MET A 1 9.30 -24.80 -10.65
CA MET A 1 10.35 -23.79 -10.36
C MET A 1 10.71 -23.87 -8.89
N LYS A 2 11.94 -23.56 -8.48
CA LYS A 2 12.27 -23.47 -7.05
C LYS A 2 11.66 -22.18 -6.47
N CYS A 3 11.19 -22.23 -5.23
CA CYS A 3 10.69 -21.04 -4.53
C CYS A 3 11.86 -20.15 -4.13
N THR A 4 11.86 -18.89 -4.56
CA THR A 4 12.93 -17.93 -4.26
C THR A 4 12.73 -17.19 -2.94
N SER A 5 11.50 -17.19 -2.40
CA SER A 5 11.19 -16.70 -1.05
C SER A 5 11.81 -17.60 0.02
N CYS A 6 11.36 -18.86 0.14
CA CYS A 6 11.82 -19.75 1.21
C CYS A 6 13.05 -20.60 0.84
N ARG A 7 13.40 -20.71 -0.44
CA ARG A 7 14.52 -21.53 -0.98
C ARG A 7 14.48 -23.04 -0.67
N GLN A 8 13.44 -23.52 -0.01
CA GLN A 8 13.25 -24.92 0.36
C GLN A 8 12.22 -25.64 -0.50
N GLY A 9 11.15 -24.94 -0.91
CA GLY A 9 10.04 -25.52 -1.64
C GLY A 9 10.15 -25.41 -3.16
N VAL A 10 9.20 -26.07 -3.84
CA VAL A 10 8.98 -25.94 -5.29
C VAL A 10 7.59 -25.35 -5.55
N LEU A 11 7.50 -24.50 -6.57
CA LEU A 11 6.25 -23.92 -7.05
C LEU A 11 5.54 -24.95 -7.94
N LYS A 12 4.35 -25.39 -7.49
CA LYS A 12 3.48 -26.34 -8.20
C LYS A 12 2.22 -25.64 -8.68
N PRO A 13 1.68 -25.98 -9.87
CA PRO A 13 0.39 -25.45 -10.32
C PRO A 13 -0.69 -25.63 -9.25
N ALA A 14 -1.46 -24.58 -9.01
CA ALA A 14 -2.51 -24.51 -8.02
C ALA A 14 -3.55 -23.46 -8.43
N TYR A 15 -4.58 -23.30 -7.60
CA TYR A 15 -5.60 -22.29 -7.77
C TYR A 15 -5.87 -21.57 -6.45
N LEU A 16 -6.10 -20.27 -6.52
CA LEU A 16 -6.72 -19.48 -5.45
C LEU A 16 -8.22 -19.38 -5.73
N ASP A 17 -9.05 -19.38 -4.69
CA ASP A 17 -10.51 -19.20 -4.76
C ASP A 17 -11.18 -19.85 -6.00
N ASP A 18 -11.96 -19.06 -6.76
CA ASP A 18 -12.73 -19.43 -7.95
C ASP A 18 -11.84 -19.73 -9.16
N LEU A 19 -10.99 -20.74 -9.01
CA LEU A 19 -10.06 -21.23 -10.03
C LEU A 19 -9.12 -20.15 -10.57
N PHE A 20 -8.72 -19.19 -9.75
CA PHE A 20 -7.69 -18.21 -10.09
C PHE A 20 -6.33 -18.91 -10.22
N PRO A 21 -5.76 -19.05 -11.44
CA PRO A 21 -4.57 -19.88 -11.63
C PRO A 21 -3.33 -19.27 -10.97
N CYS A 22 -2.60 -20.09 -10.22
CA CYS A 22 -1.35 -19.70 -9.58
C CYS A 22 -0.36 -20.87 -9.51
N TYR A 23 0.79 -20.63 -8.90
CA TYR A 23 1.69 -21.68 -8.46
C TYR A 23 1.98 -21.52 -6.97
N THR A 24 1.57 -22.48 -6.15
CA THR A 24 1.79 -22.45 -4.71
C THR A 24 3.08 -23.18 -4.35
N CYS A 25 3.85 -22.60 -3.44
CA CYS A 25 5.05 -23.21 -2.89
C CYS A 25 4.70 -24.37 -1.96
N SER A 26 5.29 -25.54 -2.20
CA SER A 26 5.09 -26.75 -1.39
C SER A 26 5.64 -26.68 0.04
N HIS A 27 6.30 -25.58 0.43
CA HIS A 27 6.91 -25.42 1.75
C HIS A 27 6.36 -24.21 2.52
N CYS A 28 6.46 -23.00 1.96
CA CYS A 28 5.96 -21.80 2.65
C CYS A 28 4.49 -21.46 2.37
N GLY A 29 3.86 -22.07 1.36
CA GLY A 29 2.48 -21.76 0.97
C GLY A 29 2.29 -20.41 0.28
N GLY A 30 3.37 -19.69 -0.06
CA GLY A 30 3.29 -18.49 -0.91
C GLY A 30 2.92 -18.84 -2.35
N ASN A 31 2.35 -17.87 -3.05
CA ASN A 31 1.74 -18.01 -4.37
C ASN A 31 2.48 -17.16 -5.39
N TRP A 32 2.76 -17.76 -6.54
CA TRP A 32 3.27 -17.08 -7.72
C TRP A 32 2.17 -16.97 -8.77
N ILE A 33 1.96 -15.77 -9.29
CA ILE A 33 0.86 -15.45 -10.20
C ILE A 33 1.41 -14.64 -11.37
N TYR A 34 0.89 -14.86 -12.57
CA TYR A 34 1.10 -13.93 -13.67
C TYR A 34 -0.02 -12.89 -13.71
N LEU A 35 0.34 -11.62 -13.87
CA LEU A 35 -0.62 -10.52 -14.01
C LEU A 35 -1.61 -10.78 -15.17
N ARG A 36 -1.16 -11.40 -16.25
CA ARG A 36 -2.02 -11.81 -17.38
C ARG A 36 -3.12 -12.80 -16.95
N ASP A 37 -2.77 -13.78 -16.13
CA ASP A 37 -3.72 -14.80 -15.68
C ASP A 37 -4.72 -14.20 -14.69
N TYR A 38 -4.26 -13.25 -13.86
CA TYR A 38 -5.14 -12.43 -13.03
C TYR A 38 -6.16 -11.64 -13.84
N LEU A 39 -5.73 -10.91 -14.88
CA LEU A 39 -6.64 -10.11 -15.70
C LEU A 39 -7.68 -10.98 -16.40
N ARG A 40 -7.28 -12.13 -16.96
CA ARG A 40 -8.20 -13.11 -17.55
C ARG A 40 -9.18 -13.68 -16.54
N TRP A 41 -8.71 -13.94 -15.32
CA TRP A 41 -9.58 -14.39 -14.24
C TRP A 41 -10.57 -13.29 -13.85
N LEU A 42 -10.14 -12.03 -13.75
CA LEU A 42 -11.00 -10.88 -13.41
C LEU A 42 -12.11 -10.67 -14.45
N GLU A 43 -11.78 -10.74 -15.75
CA GLU A 43 -12.74 -10.64 -16.86
C GLU A 43 -13.81 -11.74 -16.81
N LYS A 44 -13.43 -12.97 -16.44
CA LYS A 44 -14.37 -14.09 -16.35
C LYS A 44 -15.25 -14.07 -15.11
N ASN A 45 -14.86 -13.27 -14.12
CA ASN A 45 -15.48 -13.20 -12.81
C ASN A 45 -15.94 -11.77 -12.52
N GLU A 46 -16.44 -11.06 -13.55
CA GLU A 46 -16.96 -9.70 -13.43
C GLU A 46 -18.08 -9.60 -12.39
N ASP A 47 -18.98 -10.59 -12.36
CA ASP A 47 -20.15 -10.64 -11.48
C ASP A 47 -19.88 -11.32 -10.12
N LEU A 48 -18.69 -11.89 -9.91
CA LEU A 48 -18.37 -12.53 -8.64
C LEU A 48 -18.10 -11.46 -7.57
N VAL A 49 -18.96 -11.44 -6.57
CA VAL A 49 -18.67 -10.83 -5.27
C VAL A 49 -17.56 -11.66 -4.65
N VAL A 50 -16.32 -11.14 -4.71
CA VAL A 50 -15.18 -11.75 -4.02
C VAL A 50 -15.55 -11.78 -2.55
N ASN A 51 -15.81 -12.96 -2.00
CA ASN A 51 -16.35 -13.10 -0.65
C ASN A 51 -15.33 -12.50 0.34
N GLU A 52 -15.68 -11.35 0.92
CA GLU A 52 -14.79 -10.48 1.71
C GLU A 52 -14.53 -11.02 3.13
N GLN A 53 -15.08 -12.18 3.46
CA GLN A 53 -14.97 -12.78 4.78
C GLN A 53 -14.11 -14.04 4.74
N SER A 54 -12.87 -13.91 5.23
CA SER A 54 -12.16 -15.04 5.83
C SER A 54 -11.97 -14.77 7.32
N ASP A 55 -12.79 -15.42 8.16
CA ASP A 55 -12.72 -15.41 9.64
C ASP A 55 -11.51 -16.19 10.21
N ALA A 56 -10.47 -16.43 9.41
CA ALA A 56 -9.26 -17.07 9.89
C ALA A 56 -8.28 -15.99 10.35
N GLU A 57 -7.74 -16.12 11.57
CA GLU A 57 -6.54 -15.40 12.00
C GLU A 57 -5.48 -15.49 10.88
N LEU A 58 -5.26 -14.36 10.19
CA LEU A 58 -4.38 -14.29 9.04
C LEU A 58 -2.93 -14.36 9.54
N VAL A 59 -2.38 -15.57 9.63
CA VAL A 59 -0.95 -15.76 9.82
C VAL A 59 -0.24 -15.41 8.51
N ILE A 60 0.15 -14.15 8.38
CA ILE A 60 0.88 -13.62 7.23
C ILE A 60 2.38 -13.72 7.51
N ASN A 61 3.08 -14.49 6.68
CA ASN A 61 4.52 -14.63 6.77
C ASN A 61 5.20 -13.79 5.69
N GLU A 62 5.49 -12.53 6.02
CA GLU A 62 6.20 -11.62 5.12
C GLU A 62 7.66 -11.99 4.89
N THR A 63 8.06 -12.06 3.62
CA THR A 63 9.45 -12.15 3.21
C THR A 63 10.09 -10.75 3.24
N LYS A 64 10.75 -10.42 4.35
CA LYS A 64 11.46 -9.14 4.54
C LYS A 64 12.70 -8.95 3.64
N GLY A 65 13.20 -10.01 3.02
CA GLY A 65 14.39 -9.99 2.17
C GLY A 65 14.13 -9.56 0.72
N VAL A 66 15.19 -9.19 0.02
CA VAL A 66 15.17 -8.98 -1.44
C VAL A 66 14.94 -10.32 -2.14
N MET A 67 13.92 -10.38 -2.99
CA MET A 67 13.56 -11.59 -3.73
C MET A 67 14.03 -11.52 -5.19
N THR A 68 14.34 -12.69 -5.75
CA THR A 68 14.57 -12.86 -7.19
C THR A 68 13.40 -13.57 -7.84
N CYS A 69 13.14 -13.25 -9.11
CA CYS A 69 12.13 -13.90 -9.88
C CYS A 69 12.48 -15.39 -10.10
N PRO A 70 11.58 -16.34 -9.77
CA PRO A 70 11.83 -17.78 -9.95
C PRO A 70 11.90 -18.23 -11.42
N LYS A 71 11.57 -17.35 -12.38
CA LYS A 71 11.67 -17.58 -13.83
C LYS A 71 12.90 -16.91 -14.46
N THR A 72 13.14 -15.64 -14.17
CA THR A 72 14.21 -14.85 -14.84
C THR A 72 15.48 -14.72 -14.01
N GLY A 73 15.43 -14.99 -12.71
CA GLY A 73 16.54 -14.80 -11.78
C GLY A 73 16.85 -13.34 -11.41
N LYS A 74 16.19 -12.36 -12.04
CA LYS A 74 16.37 -10.94 -11.75
C LYS A 74 15.68 -10.51 -10.47
N LEU A 75 16.12 -9.38 -9.91
CA LEU A 75 15.53 -8.79 -8.71
C LEU A 75 14.06 -8.42 -8.94
N MET A 76 13.25 -8.65 -7.91
CA MET A 76 11.85 -8.21 -7.86
C MET A 76 11.74 -6.86 -7.16
N LEU A 77 10.71 -6.10 -7.52
CA LEU A 77 10.41 -4.80 -6.96
C LEU A 77 9.27 -4.92 -5.95
N LYS A 78 9.41 -4.28 -4.78
CA LYS A 78 8.40 -4.25 -3.72
C LYS A 78 7.42 -3.09 -3.91
N TYR A 79 6.14 -3.39 -3.80
CA TYR A 79 5.03 -2.43 -3.91
C TYR A 79 4.16 -2.49 -2.68
N ARG A 80 3.91 -1.34 -2.06
CA ARG A 80 3.00 -1.27 -0.89
C ARG A 80 1.56 -1.44 -1.33
N ILE A 81 0.82 -2.27 -0.58
CA ILE A 81 -0.60 -2.50 -0.81
C ILE A 81 -1.41 -1.29 -0.35
N SER A 82 -1.19 -0.84 0.88
CA SER A 82 -1.91 0.28 1.50
C SER A 82 -0.96 1.19 2.30
N LYS A 83 -1.50 2.27 2.88
CA LYS A 83 -0.76 3.17 3.77
C LYS A 83 -0.72 2.68 5.22
N ASP A 84 -1.74 1.90 5.62
CA ASP A 84 -2.02 1.53 7.01
C ASP A 84 -1.42 0.17 7.39
N GLN A 85 -0.95 -0.59 6.39
CA GLN A 85 -0.30 -1.89 6.57
C GLN A 85 1.10 -1.84 5.98
N ASP A 86 2.04 -2.49 6.65
CA ASP A 86 3.41 -2.63 6.14
C ASP A 86 3.54 -3.69 5.03
N HIS A 87 2.42 -4.32 4.66
CA HIS A 87 2.40 -5.41 3.69
C HIS A 87 2.75 -4.98 2.26
N MET A 88 3.62 -5.77 1.61
CA MET A 88 4.18 -5.46 0.30
C MET A 88 4.17 -6.66 -0.65
N LEU A 89 3.74 -6.42 -1.88
CA LEU A 89 3.82 -7.40 -2.95
C LEU A 89 5.13 -7.25 -3.74
N ASP A 90 5.68 -8.38 -4.16
CA ASP A 90 6.88 -8.42 -5.01
C ASP A 90 6.46 -8.62 -6.49
N LEU A 91 6.92 -7.75 -7.39
CA LEU A 91 6.69 -7.82 -8.84
C LEU A 91 8.00 -8.06 -9.60
N SER A 92 7.99 -8.98 -10.55
CA SER A 92 9.01 -9.14 -11.58
C SER A 92 8.61 -8.35 -12.83
N PRO A 93 9.22 -7.18 -13.11
CA PRO A 93 8.78 -6.28 -14.18
C PRO A 93 8.91 -6.89 -15.58
N ASP A 94 9.91 -7.74 -15.78
CA ASP A 94 10.21 -8.34 -17.08
C ASP A 94 9.11 -9.27 -17.61
N ILE A 95 8.43 -9.95 -16.69
CA ILE A 95 7.43 -10.98 -17.05
C ILE A 95 6.08 -10.74 -16.39
N ASN A 96 5.92 -9.61 -15.69
CA ASN A 96 4.75 -9.26 -14.89
C ASN A 96 4.30 -10.42 -13.98
N GLY A 97 5.29 -11.04 -13.34
CA GLY A 97 5.07 -12.12 -12.38
C GLY A 97 5.05 -11.57 -10.98
N ILE A 98 4.04 -11.93 -10.20
CA ILE A 98 3.76 -11.41 -8.86
C ILE A 98 4.00 -12.55 -7.88
N TRP A 99 4.77 -12.26 -6.83
CA TRP A 99 4.86 -13.12 -5.67
C TRP A 99 3.94 -12.57 -4.57
N MET A 100 3.20 -13.49 -3.96
CA MET A 100 2.37 -13.24 -2.79
C MET A 100 2.76 -14.22 -1.70
N ASP A 101 3.13 -13.74 -0.52
CA ASP A 101 3.32 -14.59 0.64
C ASP A 101 2.01 -15.24 1.09
N LYS A 102 2.12 -16.28 1.91
CA LYS A 102 0.95 -17.01 2.40
C LYS A 102 0.04 -16.04 3.17
N GLY A 103 -1.24 -16.01 2.79
CA GLY A 103 -2.26 -15.15 3.41
C GLY A 103 -2.44 -13.77 2.77
N GLU A 104 -1.51 -13.31 1.93
CA GLU A 104 -1.62 -11.98 1.31
C GLU A 104 -2.79 -11.85 0.33
N TRP A 105 -3.17 -12.94 -0.34
CA TRP A 105 -4.37 -12.94 -1.17
C TRP A 105 -5.64 -12.70 -0.35
N SER A 106 -5.77 -13.37 0.80
CA SER A 106 -6.88 -13.12 1.74
C SER A 106 -6.85 -11.69 2.29
N LEU A 107 -5.68 -11.14 2.57
CA LEU A 107 -5.54 -9.73 2.96
C LEU A 107 -6.07 -8.79 1.87
N LEU A 108 -5.74 -9.03 0.59
CA LEU A 108 -6.28 -8.23 -0.50
C LEU A 108 -7.81 -8.32 -0.58
N LYS A 109 -8.40 -9.50 -0.31
CA LYS A 109 -9.86 -9.65 -0.26
C LYS A 109 -10.47 -8.84 0.87
N ASN A 110 -9.95 -8.99 2.09
CA ASN A 110 -10.47 -8.29 3.26
C ASN A 110 -10.31 -6.76 3.16
N ALA A 111 -9.33 -6.29 2.39
CA ALA A 111 -9.13 -4.88 2.09
C ALA A 111 -9.98 -4.35 0.92
N GLY A 112 -10.79 -5.18 0.25
CA GLY A 112 -11.52 -4.82 -0.96
C GLY A 112 -10.60 -4.56 -2.18
N LEU A 113 -9.36 -5.05 -2.15
CA LEU A 113 -8.32 -4.79 -3.15
C LEU A 113 -8.09 -5.95 -4.13
N ALA A 114 -8.74 -7.10 -3.93
CA ALA A 114 -8.56 -8.28 -4.79
C ALA A 114 -8.86 -7.98 -6.27
N ARG A 115 -9.81 -7.08 -6.57
CA ARG A 115 -10.17 -6.63 -7.93
C ARG A 115 -9.30 -5.48 -8.45
N HIS A 116 -8.36 -5.00 -7.65
CA HIS A 116 -7.49 -3.86 -7.95
C HIS A 116 -6.00 -4.22 -7.88
N LEU A 117 -5.66 -5.52 -7.94
CA LEU A 117 -4.27 -5.99 -7.83
C LEU A 117 -3.35 -5.33 -8.86
N ASN A 118 -3.80 -5.21 -10.11
CA ASN A 118 -3.03 -4.55 -11.17
C ASN A 118 -2.75 -3.06 -10.86
N SER A 119 -3.70 -2.37 -10.22
CA SER A 119 -3.56 -0.95 -9.86
C SER A 119 -2.47 -0.71 -8.82
N ILE A 120 -2.21 -1.68 -7.92
CA ILE A 120 -1.18 -1.58 -6.87
C ILE A 120 0.20 -1.31 -7.47
N PHE A 121 0.48 -1.88 -8.64
CA PHE A 121 1.79 -1.78 -9.31
C PHE A 121 1.97 -0.48 -10.12
N THR A 122 0.99 0.42 -10.10
CA THR A 122 1.03 1.66 -10.88
C THR A 122 1.67 2.81 -10.10
N GLU A 123 2.31 3.74 -10.82
CA GLU A 123 2.89 4.93 -10.21
C GLU A 123 1.85 5.81 -9.48
N PRO A 124 0.64 6.06 -10.03
CA PRO A 124 -0.36 6.86 -9.32
C PRO A 124 -0.76 6.27 -7.97
N TRP A 125 -0.89 4.94 -7.89
CA TRP A 125 -1.18 4.24 -6.63
C TRP A 125 -0.06 4.42 -5.61
N GLN A 126 1.18 4.13 -6.01
CA GLN A 126 2.34 4.25 -5.12
C GLN A 126 2.60 5.71 -4.71
N ARG A 127 2.32 6.68 -5.58
CA ARG A 127 2.37 8.12 -5.25
C ARG A 127 1.33 8.49 -4.20
N LYS A 128 0.08 8.02 -4.34
CA LYS A 128 -0.99 8.25 -3.35
C LYS A 128 -0.61 7.71 -1.96
N ILE A 129 -0.02 6.51 -1.89
CA ILE A 129 0.46 5.93 -0.62
C ILE A 129 1.56 6.80 -0.01
N ARG A 130 2.58 7.19 -0.80
CA ARG A 130 3.68 8.03 -0.33
C ARG A 130 3.19 9.37 0.23
N GLN A 131 2.33 10.06 -0.51
CA GLN A 131 1.76 11.34 -0.08
C GLN A 131 0.95 11.22 1.21
N SER A 132 0.16 10.15 1.34
CA SER A 132 -0.63 9.90 2.55
C SER A 132 0.26 9.67 3.77
N LYS A 133 1.33 8.89 3.62
CA LYS A 133 2.29 8.62 4.71
C LYS A 133 3.06 9.88 5.10
N THR A 134 3.52 10.67 4.13
CA THR A 134 4.16 11.96 4.40
C THR A 134 3.24 12.89 5.19
N LYS A 135 1.97 12.97 4.81
CA LYS A 135 0.98 13.78 5.54
C LYS A 135 0.83 13.31 6.99
N GLN A 136 0.67 12.00 7.21
CA GLN A 136 0.54 11.43 8.56
C GLN A 136 1.80 11.66 9.41
N THR A 137 3.00 11.49 8.83
CA THR A 137 4.26 11.76 9.53
C THR A 137 4.39 13.22 9.94
N LEU A 138 4.04 14.16 9.06
CA LEU A 138 4.07 15.58 9.40
C LEU A 138 3.00 15.95 10.44
N GLU A 139 1.79 15.38 10.33
CA GLU A 139 0.75 15.56 11.34
C GLU A 139 1.21 15.08 12.71
N ALA A 140 1.82 13.88 12.80
CA ALA A 140 2.36 13.36 14.05
C ALA A 140 3.48 14.23 14.61
N LEU A 141 4.43 14.68 13.77
CA LEU A 141 5.51 15.57 14.18
C LEU A 141 4.98 16.88 14.78
N TYR A 142 3.99 17.52 14.15
CA TYR A 142 3.43 18.77 14.65
C TYR A 142 2.59 18.58 15.93
N ILE A 143 1.92 17.43 16.08
CA ILE A 143 1.22 17.10 17.32
C ILE A 143 2.23 16.86 18.45
N GLU A 144 3.35 16.20 18.18
CA GLU A 144 4.44 15.99 19.15
C GLU A 144 5.08 17.32 19.58
N GLU A 145 5.31 18.22 18.62
CA GLU A 145 5.98 19.51 18.87
C GLU A 145 5.07 20.54 19.57
N PHE A 146 3.81 20.66 19.15
CA PHE A 146 2.90 21.70 19.62
C PHE A 146 1.83 21.20 20.60
N GLY A 147 1.59 19.89 20.67
CA GLY A 147 0.42 19.34 21.33
C GLY A 147 -0.83 19.36 20.43
N GLU A 148 -1.80 18.50 20.74
CA GLU A 148 -2.96 18.24 19.87
C GLU A 148 -3.89 19.46 19.73
N GLU A 149 -4.18 20.14 20.84
CA GLU A 149 -5.06 21.33 20.88
C GLU A 149 -4.46 22.49 20.09
N ASP A 150 -3.18 22.81 20.33
CA ASP A 150 -2.51 23.91 19.65
C ASP A 150 -2.30 23.61 18.17
N TYR A 151 -1.94 22.37 17.81
CA TYR A 151 -1.85 21.97 16.41
C TYR A 151 -3.19 22.12 15.68
N LYS A 152 -4.31 21.72 16.30
CA LYS A 152 -5.64 21.89 15.74
C LYS A 152 -5.95 23.37 15.48
N ARG A 153 -5.70 24.23 16.47
CA ARG A 153 -5.91 25.69 16.34
C ARG A 153 -5.01 26.31 15.27
N LEU A 154 -3.74 25.91 15.19
CA LEU A 154 -2.80 26.35 14.16
C LEU A 154 -3.29 25.96 12.75
N LYS A 155 -3.84 24.75 12.59
CA LYS A 155 -4.39 24.27 11.32
C LYS A 155 -5.61 25.10 10.88
N GLU A 156 -6.50 25.43 11.81
CA GLU A 156 -7.66 26.28 11.56
C GLU A 156 -7.24 27.70 11.14
N ILE A 157 -6.33 28.33 11.90
CA ILE A 157 -5.79 29.66 11.59
C ILE A 157 -5.11 29.66 10.21
N ARG A 158 -4.26 28.67 9.94
CA ARG A 158 -3.59 28.54 8.63
C ARG A 158 -4.60 28.49 7.49
N ASN A 159 -5.59 27.60 7.59
CA ASN A 159 -6.61 27.43 6.54
C ASN A 159 -7.40 28.72 6.32
N TRP A 160 -7.76 29.41 7.40
CA TRP A 160 -8.47 30.68 7.32
C TRP A 160 -7.66 31.77 6.62
N ILE A 161 -6.36 31.94 6.96
CA ILE A 161 -5.47 32.93 6.33
C ILE A 161 -5.23 32.59 4.86
N TYR A 162 -5.02 31.32 4.54
CA TYR A 162 -4.74 30.91 3.16
C TYR A 162 -5.89 31.18 2.19
N GLY A 163 -7.12 31.25 2.72
CA GLY A 163 -8.32 31.64 1.95
C GLY A 163 -8.51 33.15 1.75
N LYS A 164 -7.63 34.01 2.26
CA LYS A 164 -7.72 35.48 2.12
C LYS A 164 -6.82 36.00 1.01
N ALA A 165 -7.28 37.01 0.29
CA ALA A 165 -6.52 37.66 -0.78
C ALA A 165 -5.27 38.38 -0.24
N ASN A 166 -5.41 39.02 0.92
CA ASN A 166 -4.40 39.81 1.63
C ASN A 166 -3.70 38.99 2.73
N LYS A 167 -3.33 37.74 2.43
CA LYS A 167 -2.70 36.80 3.39
C LYS A 167 -1.44 37.34 4.07
N ALA A 168 -0.68 38.19 3.39
CA ALA A 168 0.57 38.73 3.92
C ALA A 168 0.32 39.68 5.09
N GLU A 169 -0.72 40.50 5.00
CA GLU A 169 -1.14 41.45 6.03
C GLU A 169 -1.65 40.73 7.29
N TYR A 170 -2.38 39.62 7.14
CA TYR A 170 -2.79 38.79 8.28
C TYR A 170 -1.59 38.18 9.01
N LEU A 171 -0.61 37.67 8.27
CA LEU A 171 0.62 37.12 8.86
C LEU A 171 1.45 38.20 9.56
N ALA A 172 1.59 39.37 8.95
CA ALA A 172 2.29 40.51 9.54
C ALA A 172 1.63 40.95 10.85
N TYR A 173 0.30 41.00 10.90
CA TYR A 173 -0.44 41.32 12.11
C TYR A 173 -0.21 40.28 13.22
N LEU A 174 -0.21 38.97 12.89
CA LEU A 174 0.02 37.90 13.89
C LEU A 174 1.44 37.88 14.45
N LEU A 175 2.44 38.28 13.65
CA LEU A 175 3.85 38.31 14.06
C LEU A 175 4.25 39.63 14.74
N ALA A 176 3.43 40.67 14.67
CA ALA A 176 3.73 41.95 15.29
C ALA A 176 3.72 41.85 16.82
N GLU A 177 4.80 42.23 17.49
CA GLU A 177 4.91 42.20 18.96
C GLU A 177 3.87 43.10 19.65
N LYS A 178 3.52 44.24 19.01
CA LYS A 178 2.52 45.18 19.50
C LYS A 178 1.71 45.75 18.34
N PRO A 179 0.71 45.01 17.83
CA PRO A 179 -0.03 45.41 16.63
C PRO A 179 -0.89 46.67 16.82
N TYR A 180 -1.08 47.12 18.06
CA TYR A 180 -1.92 48.25 18.42
C TYR A 180 -1.20 49.36 19.21
N SER A 181 0.11 49.22 19.47
CA SER A 181 0.83 50.30 20.14
C SER A 181 1.15 51.41 19.14
N ALA A 182 0.52 52.57 19.33
CA ALA A 182 1.13 53.82 18.90
C ALA A 182 2.34 54.04 19.81
N GLN A 183 3.55 53.91 19.26
CA GLN A 183 4.87 54.18 19.87
C GLN A 183 4.96 54.16 21.40
#